data_AF-A0A948GIG1-F1
#
_entry.id   AF-A0A948GIG1-F1
#
_cell.length_a   1.000
_cell.length_b   1.000
_cell.length_c   1.000
_cell.angle_alpha   90.00
_cell.angle_beta   90.00
_cell.angle_gamma   90.00
#
_symmetry.space_group_name_H-M   'P 1'
#
loop_
_entity.id
_entity.type
_entity.pdbx_description
1 polymer ?
#
loop_
_entity_poly.entity_id
_entity_poly.type
_entity_poly.pdbx_seq_one_letter_code
_entity_poly.pdbx_strand_id
1 'polypeptide(L)'
;MTKLLKKLFSRSAVAPPFDIEKVIGHWLLSLPRCTGRVAVISSRYGDQRYRYELTVDTPALIEWLEENPGKRYIPVGDDKANVANLAMLLWLRGADLTNRSETYIPVEFFVLLKQYHSEFSSLAGVEIYCHECQRIVETINSSQANLPKEGIFDGFSAQATCPSGHILYGEEVRFHIHKRMDINVAELFK
;
A
#
# COMPACT_ATOMS: atom_id res chain seq x y z
N MET A 1 30.36 -41.43 -42.14
CA MET A 1 30.99 -40.63 -41.07
C MET A 1 31.42 -39.32 -41.73
N THR A 2 30.87 -38.14 -41.49
CA THR A 2 30.47 -37.50 -40.23
C THR A 2 29.49 -36.37 -40.55
N LYS A 3 28.18 -36.67 -40.53
CA LYS A 3 27.07 -35.69 -40.46
C LYS A 3 26.81 -35.27 -39.00
N LEU A 4 27.87 -35.00 -38.25
CA LEU A 4 27.80 -34.55 -36.86
C LEU A 4 29.00 -33.62 -36.65
N LEU A 5 28.79 -32.44 -36.07
CA LEU A 5 29.78 -31.43 -35.65
C LEU A 5 29.84 -30.09 -36.43
N LYS A 6 28.78 -29.64 -37.10
CA LYS A 6 28.59 -28.19 -37.37
C LYS A 6 27.21 -27.67 -36.97
N LYS A 7 26.62 -28.29 -35.95
CA LYS A 7 25.37 -27.86 -35.29
C LYS A 7 25.64 -27.26 -33.90
N LEU A 8 26.81 -26.63 -33.72
CA LEU A 8 27.27 -26.06 -32.43
C LEU A 8 27.08 -24.54 -32.30
N PHE A 9 26.36 -23.92 -33.24
CA PHE A 9 25.74 -22.62 -33.02
C PHE A 9 24.23 -22.80 -33.04
N SER A 10 23.72 -23.64 -32.13
CA SER A 10 22.40 -23.38 -31.58
C SER A 10 22.48 -21.98 -30.98
N ARG A 11 21.97 -21.00 -31.73
CA ARG A 11 21.60 -19.69 -31.22
C ARG A 11 20.96 -19.91 -29.86
N SER A 12 21.71 -19.64 -28.79
CA SER A 12 21.09 -19.39 -27.50
C SER A 12 20.21 -18.18 -27.79
N ALA A 13 18.92 -18.42 -27.98
CA ALA A 13 17.94 -17.35 -28.08
C ALA A 13 17.92 -16.70 -26.71
N VAL A 14 18.87 -15.79 -26.49
CA VAL A 14 18.79 -14.81 -25.41
C VAL A 14 17.46 -14.13 -25.66
N ALA A 15 16.48 -14.41 -24.78
CA ALA A 15 15.20 -13.75 -24.83
C ALA A 15 15.46 -12.24 -24.95
N PRO A 16 14.71 -11.50 -25.79
CA PRO A 16 14.90 -10.07 -25.89
C PRO A 16 14.85 -9.46 -24.49
N PRO A 17 15.75 -8.49 -24.18
CA PRO A 17 15.76 -7.86 -22.86
C PRO A 17 14.35 -7.35 -22.54
N PHE A 18 13.92 -7.56 -21.29
CA PHE A 18 12.61 -7.10 -20.82
C PHE A 18 12.51 -5.59 -21.00
N ASP A 19 11.63 -5.17 -21.92
CA ASP A 19 11.40 -3.76 -22.23
C ASP A 19 10.38 -3.19 -21.24
N ILE A 20 10.90 -2.66 -20.13
CA ILE A 20 10.11 -2.07 -19.04
C ILE A 20 9.21 -0.94 -19.57
N GLU A 21 9.72 -0.11 -20.49
CA GLU A 21 8.98 1.04 -21.02
C GLU A 21 7.76 0.58 -21.82
N LYS A 22 7.93 -0.42 -22.69
CA LYS A 22 6.81 -1.00 -23.45
C LYS A 22 5.76 -1.63 -22.56
N VAL A 23 6.18 -2.33 -21.51
CA VAL A 23 5.26 -2.95 -20.53
C VAL A 23 4.48 -1.89 -19.77
N ILE A 24 5.16 -0.86 -19.27
CA ILE A 24 4.53 0.28 -18.60
C ILE A 24 3.54 0.97 -19.54
N GLY A 25 3.95 1.28 -20.78
CA GLY A 25 3.10 1.97 -21.75
C GLY A 25 1.82 1.20 -22.06
N HIS A 26 1.90 -0.09 -22.34
CA HIS A 26 0.72 -0.93 -22.57
C HIS A 26 -0.18 -1.00 -21.34
N TRP A 27 0.40 -1.11 -20.15
CA TRP A 27 -0.38 -1.18 -18.92
C TRP A 27 -1.08 0.14 -18.62
N LEU A 28 -0.39 1.28 -18.73
CA LEU A 28 -0.98 2.62 -18.56
C LEU A 28 -2.20 2.84 -19.45
N LEU A 29 -2.16 2.36 -20.70
CA LEU A 29 -3.28 2.45 -21.63
C LEU A 29 -4.51 1.62 -21.21
N SER A 30 -4.34 0.63 -20.34
CA SER A 30 -5.43 -0.20 -19.81
C SER A 30 -6.04 0.34 -18.52
N LEU A 31 -5.39 1.30 -17.86
CA LEU A 31 -5.85 1.88 -16.61
C LEU A 31 -6.97 2.91 -16.84
N PRO A 32 -7.89 3.10 -15.89
CA PRO A 32 -8.81 4.22 -15.92
C PRO A 32 -8.03 5.54 -15.96
N ARG A 33 -8.56 6.56 -16.62
CA ARG A 33 -7.93 7.88 -16.65
C ARG A 33 -7.89 8.47 -15.24
N CYS A 34 -6.70 8.89 -14.80
CA CYS A 34 -6.54 9.60 -13.53
C CYS A 34 -7.25 10.97 -13.57
N THR A 35 -7.88 11.37 -12.47
CA THR A 35 -8.56 12.67 -12.31
C THR A 35 -7.87 13.51 -11.25
N GLY A 36 -8.35 14.74 -11.02
CA GLY A 36 -7.77 15.64 -10.02
C GLY A 36 -7.86 15.15 -8.57
N ARG A 37 -8.68 14.12 -8.32
CA ARG A 37 -8.90 13.53 -7.00
C ARG A 37 -8.83 12.00 -7.07
N VAL A 38 -8.11 11.39 -6.14
CA VAL A 38 -7.92 9.93 -6.12
C VAL A 38 -8.26 9.31 -4.78
N ALA A 39 -9.07 8.24 -4.81
CA ALA A 39 -9.28 7.39 -3.63
C ALA A 39 -8.09 6.45 -3.47
N VAL A 40 -7.29 6.72 -2.44
CA VAL A 40 -6.06 5.98 -2.12
C VAL A 40 -6.29 4.85 -1.12
N ILE A 41 -7.35 4.93 -0.32
CA ILE A 41 -7.83 3.86 0.55
C ILE A 41 -9.30 3.64 0.25
N SER A 42 -9.69 2.37 0.12
CA SER A 42 -11.06 1.99 -0.13
C SER A 42 -11.35 0.59 0.37
N SER A 43 -12.54 0.41 0.92
CA SER A 43 -13.07 -0.91 1.25
C SER A 43 -13.25 -1.81 0.00
N ARG A 44 -13.36 -1.20 -1.19
CA ARG A 44 -13.58 -1.92 -2.46
C ARG A 44 -12.45 -2.89 -2.82
N TYR A 45 -11.26 -2.69 -2.28
CA TYR A 45 -10.09 -3.54 -2.54
C TYR A 45 -10.10 -4.83 -1.71
N GLY A 46 -11.12 -5.03 -0.86
CA GLY A 46 -11.31 -6.27 -0.09
C GLY A 46 -10.43 -6.39 1.16
N ASP A 47 -9.64 -5.37 1.49
CA ASP A 47 -8.86 -5.33 2.74
C ASP A 47 -9.77 -4.90 3.89
N GLN A 48 -10.25 -5.87 4.68
CA GLN A 48 -11.26 -5.68 5.74
C GLN A 48 -10.79 -4.75 6.87
N ARG A 49 -9.49 -4.45 6.94
CA ARG A 49 -8.94 -3.50 7.89
C ARG A 49 -9.38 -2.07 7.59
N TYR A 50 -9.77 -1.76 6.35
CA TYR A 50 -10.22 -0.43 5.93
C TYR A 50 -11.72 -0.42 5.66
N ARG A 51 -12.46 0.34 6.47
CA ARG A 51 -13.93 0.49 6.41
C ARG A 51 -14.34 1.91 6.03
N TYR A 52 -13.47 2.60 5.30
CA TYR A 52 -13.64 3.99 4.89
C TYR A 52 -13.02 4.22 3.52
N GLU A 53 -13.36 5.36 2.91
CA GLU A 53 -12.68 5.87 1.73
C GLU A 53 -11.79 7.04 2.14
N LEU A 54 -10.54 7.06 1.66
CA LEU A 54 -9.65 8.19 1.79
C LEU A 54 -9.36 8.73 0.39
N THR A 55 -9.86 9.92 0.11
CA THR A 55 -9.64 10.61 -1.16
C THR A 55 -8.71 11.78 -0.92
N VAL A 56 -7.74 11.97 -1.81
CA VAL A 56 -6.77 13.08 -1.74
C VAL A 56 -6.69 13.79 -3.09
N ASP A 57 -6.22 15.04 -3.08
CA ASP A 57 -5.88 15.74 -4.31
C ASP A 57 -4.68 15.07 -4.98
N THR A 58 -4.79 14.82 -6.29
CA THR A 58 -3.72 14.17 -7.07
C THR A 58 -2.38 14.92 -7.00
N PRO A 59 -2.33 16.26 -7.11
CA PRO A 59 -1.08 17.00 -6.93
C PRO A 59 -0.42 16.78 -5.56
N ALA A 60 -1.20 16.73 -4.48
CA ALA A 60 -0.68 16.50 -3.13
C ALA A 60 -0.10 15.09 -2.97
N LEU A 61 -0.71 14.09 -3.60
CA LEU A 61 -0.17 12.73 -3.62
C LEU A 61 1.14 12.63 -4.41
N ILE A 62 1.23 13.33 -5.55
CA ILE A 62 2.48 13.40 -6.34
C ILE A 62 3.60 14.01 -5.51
N GLU A 63 3.34 15.17 -4.89
CA GLU A 63 4.30 15.86 -4.02
C GLU A 63 4.79 14.92 -2.91
N TRP A 64 3.87 14.28 -2.19
CA TRP A 64 4.23 13.33 -1.14
C TRP A 64 5.11 12.18 -1.64
N LEU A 65 4.81 11.60 -2.82
CA LEU A 65 5.61 10.52 -3.41
C LEU A 65 7.02 10.97 -3.83
N GLU A 66 7.14 12.20 -4.30
CA GLU A 66 8.41 12.81 -4.71
C GLU A 66 9.29 13.14 -3.50
N GLU A 67 8.69 13.66 -2.43
CA GLU A 67 9.36 13.97 -1.16
C GLU A 67 9.79 12.71 -0.38
N ASN A 68 9.13 11.57 -0.64
CA ASN A 68 9.36 10.32 0.08
C ASN A 68 9.87 9.17 -0.82
N PRO A 69 11.04 9.32 -1.48
CA PRO A 69 11.58 8.29 -2.38
C PRO A 69 11.88 6.95 -1.68
N GLY A 70 12.21 6.96 -0.39
CA GLY A 70 12.44 5.74 0.39
C GLY A 70 11.19 4.91 0.63
N LYS A 71 10.00 5.53 0.59
CA LYS A 71 8.69 4.84 0.69
C LYS A 71 8.29 4.16 -0.62
N ARG A 72 9.05 4.43 -1.68
CA ARG A 72 8.99 3.77 -2.98
C ARG A 72 10.02 2.63 -3.10
N TYR A 73 10.76 2.32 -2.03
CA TYR A 73 11.76 1.26 -2.04
C TYR A 73 11.09 -0.10 -2.20
N ILE A 74 11.45 -0.78 -3.28
CA ILE A 74 10.98 -2.12 -3.61
C ILE A 74 12.19 -3.04 -3.57
N PRO A 75 12.11 -4.20 -2.88
CA PRO A 75 13.21 -5.15 -2.82
C PRO A 75 13.74 -5.49 -4.22
N VAL A 76 15.06 -5.60 -4.33
CA VAL A 76 15.72 -6.02 -5.57
C VAL A 76 15.17 -7.38 -6.00
N GLY A 77 14.66 -7.48 -7.23
CA GLY A 77 14.08 -8.70 -7.80
C GLY A 77 12.55 -8.74 -7.86
N ASP A 78 11.83 -7.75 -7.32
CA ASP A 78 10.40 -7.60 -7.53
C ASP A 78 10.11 -6.66 -8.71
N ASP A 79 10.29 -7.19 -9.93
CA ASP A 79 10.09 -6.45 -11.18
C ASP A 79 8.65 -5.91 -11.30
N LYS A 80 7.66 -6.63 -10.75
CA LYS A 80 6.25 -6.21 -10.81
C LYS A 80 6.00 -4.99 -9.95
N ALA A 81 6.48 -4.99 -8.71
CA ALA A 81 6.35 -3.82 -7.84
C ALA A 81 7.13 -2.62 -8.41
N ASN A 82 8.32 -2.84 -9.00
CA ASN A 82 9.09 -1.77 -9.65
C ASN A 82 8.34 -1.15 -10.83
N VAL A 83 7.75 -1.99 -11.69
CA VAL A 83 6.89 -1.54 -12.80
C VAL A 83 5.65 -0.79 -12.28
N ALA A 84 5.01 -1.28 -11.21
CA ALA A 84 3.86 -0.63 -10.57
C ALA A 84 4.17 0.76 -10.03
N ASN A 85 5.30 0.90 -9.34
CA ASN A 85 5.71 2.18 -8.77
C ASN A 85 6.04 3.22 -9.85
N LEU A 86 6.75 2.82 -10.92
CA LEU A 86 7.03 3.70 -12.05
C LEU A 86 5.74 4.08 -12.80
N ALA A 87 4.88 3.11 -13.08
CA ALA A 87 3.59 3.35 -13.73
C ALA A 87 2.69 4.27 -12.91
N MET A 88 2.67 4.11 -11.58
CA MET A 88 1.87 4.95 -10.68
C MET A 88 2.19 6.43 -10.82
N LEU A 89 3.46 6.81 -10.78
CA LEU A 89 3.86 8.22 -10.94
C LEU A 89 3.50 8.78 -12.32
N LEU A 90 3.70 8.00 -13.38
CA LEU A 90 3.30 8.40 -14.73
C LEU A 90 1.79 8.56 -14.86
N TRP A 91 1.02 7.66 -14.25
CA TRP A 91 -0.43 7.69 -14.22
C TRP A 91 -0.95 8.93 -13.49
N LEU A 92 -0.42 9.23 -12.31
CA LEU A 92 -0.77 10.43 -11.53
C LEU A 92 -0.42 11.72 -12.27
N ARG A 93 0.78 11.79 -12.89
CA ARG A 93 1.20 12.95 -13.68
C ARG A 93 0.34 13.17 -14.94
N GLY A 94 -0.29 12.11 -15.44
CA GLY A 94 -1.24 12.17 -16.55
C GLY A 94 -2.67 12.57 -16.16
N ALA A 95 -2.90 12.99 -14.91
CA ALA A 95 -4.23 13.27 -14.40
C ALA A 95 -4.93 14.44 -15.13
N ASP A 96 -6.23 14.27 -15.34
CA ASP A 96 -7.12 15.36 -15.73
C ASP A 96 -7.47 16.21 -14.52
N LEU A 97 -6.66 17.22 -14.24
CA LEU A 97 -6.84 18.12 -13.08
C LEU A 97 -8.09 19.00 -13.19
N THR A 98 -8.70 19.10 -14.36
CA THR A 98 -9.97 19.82 -14.55
C THR A 98 -11.17 18.98 -14.12
N ASN A 99 -11.04 17.65 -14.18
CA ASN A 99 -12.05 16.73 -13.71
C ASN A 99 -11.94 16.54 -12.19
N ARG A 100 -12.98 17.01 -11.47
CA ARG A 100 -13.09 16.90 -10.01
C ARG A 100 -13.73 15.60 -9.53
N SER A 101 -14.11 14.68 -10.43
CA SER A 101 -14.59 13.36 -10.02
C SER A 101 -13.48 12.57 -9.34
N GLU A 102 -13.86 11.67 -8.44
CA GLU A 102 -12.95 10.71 -7.84
C GLU A 102 -12.59 9.59 -8.81
N THR A 103 -11.30 9.27 -8.90
CA THR A 103 -10.83 8.03 -9.53
C THR A 103 -10.18 7.15 -8.49
N TYR A 104 -10.59 5.89 -8.43
CA TYR A 104 -9.96 4.91 -7.58
C TYR A 104 -8.60 4.52 -8.14
N ILE A 105 -7.58 4.46 -7.29
CA ILE A 105 -6.28 3.97 -7.72
C ILE A 105 -6.38 2.51 -8.19
N PRO A 106 -5.60 2.10 -9.20
CA PRO A 106 -5.42 0.69 -9.53
C PRO A 106 -5.00 -0.16 -8.32
N VAL A 107 -5.43 -1.42 -8.29
CA VAL A 107 -5.21 -2.31 -7.14
C VAL A 107 -3.72 -2.53 -6.86
N GLU A 108 -2.90 -2.56 -7.91
CA GLU A 108 -1.45 -2.69 -7.80
C GLU A 108 -0.83 -1.48 -7.09
N PHE A 109 -1.39 -0.28 -7.29
CA PHE A 109 -0.94 0.93 -6.60
C PHE A 109 -1.44 0.94 -5.15
N PHE A 110 -2.66 0.45 -4.90
CA PHE A 110 -3.19 0.31 -3.54
C PHE A 110 -2.30 -0.57 -2.67
N VAL A 111 -1.80 -1.69 -3.20
CA VAL A 111 -0.87 -2.57 -2.46
C VAL A 111 0.38 -1.82 -2.00
N LEU A 112 0.91 -0.90 -2.81
CA LEU A 112 2.10 -0.10 -2.49
C LEU A 112 1.80 0.99 -1.46
N LEU A 113 0.64 1.64 -1.56
CA LEU A 113 0.32 2.85 -0.80
C LEU A 113 -0.38 2.58 0.54
N LYS A 114 -1.13 1.47 0.69
CA LYS A 114 -2.03 1.26 1.83
C LYS A 114 -1.34 1.32 3.20
N GLN A 115 -0.08 0.93 3.28
CA GLN A 115 0.72 0.98 4.50
C GLN A 115 1.00 2.40 5.00
N TYR A 116 0.83 3.42 4.15
CA TYR A 116 1.06 4.84 4.46
C TYR A 116 -0.23 5.62 4.69
N HIS A 117 -1.36 4.92 4.88
CA HIS A 117 -2.69 5.53 5.01
C HIS A 117 -2.80 6.62 6.11
N SER A 118 -2.04 6.47 7.20
CA SER A 118 -2.00 7.46 8.28
C SER A 118 -1.33 8.76 7.85
N GLU A 119 -0.32 8.70 6.97
CA GLU A 119 0.40 9.86 6.43
C GLU A 119 -0.48 10.65 5.44
N PHE A 120 -1.35 9.96 4.70
CA PHE A 120 -2.27 10.61 3.76
C PHE A 120 -3.35 11.47 4.43
N SER A 121 -3.63 11.22 5.71
CA SER A 121 -4.65 11.97 6.46
C SER A 121 -4.26 13.45 6.69
N SER A 122 -2.99 13.82 6.48
CA SER A 122 -2.50 15.19 6.57
C SER A 122 -2.27 15.87 5.21
N LEU A 123 -2.59 15.21 4.10
CA LEU A 123 -2.42 15.79 2.76
C LEU A 123 -3.51 16.84 2.47
N ALA A 124 -3.18 17.79 1.61
CA ALA A 124 -4.15 18.77 1.13
C ALA A 124 -5.30 18.08 0.37
N GLY A 125 -6.51 18.63 0.50
CA GLY A 125 -7.70 18.12 -0.19
C GLY A 125 -8.21 16.78 0.32
N VAL A 126 -7.74 16.33 1.49
CA VAL A 126 -8.15 15.05 2.08
C VAL A 126 -9.64 15.04 2.41
N GLU A 127 -10.32 13.99 1.97
CA GLU A 127 -11.69 13.66 2.35
C GLU A 127 -11.75 12.22 2.85
N ILE A 128 -12.39 12.06 4.00
CA ILE A 128 -12.57 10.77 4.65
C ILE A 128 -14.05 10.44 4.63
N TYR A 129 -14.46 9.46 3.84
CA TYR A 129 -15.85 9.01 3.81
C TYR A 129 -16.03 7.82 4.75
N CYS A 130 -16.89 7.99 5.76
CA CYS A 130 -17.27 6.90 6.65
C CYS A 130 -18.52 6.20 6.11
N HIS A 131 -18.40 4.92 5.74
CA HIS A 131 -19.51 4.12 5.20
C HIS A 131 -20.66 3.94 6.20
N GLU A 132 -20.34 3.83 7.49
CA GLU A 132 -21.35 3.70 8.55
C GLU A 132 -22.11 5.01 8.78
N CYS A 133 -21.41 6.16 8.75
CA CYS A 133 -22.07 7.47 8.84
C CYS A 133 -22.72 7.93 7.52
N GLN A 134 -22.36 7.30 6.41
CA GLN A 134 -22.72 7.68 5.03
C GLN A 134 -22.38 9.14 4.67
N ARG A 135 -21.31 9.68 5.25
CA ARG A 135 -20.90 11.08 5.02
C ARG A 135 -19.39 11.25 5.14
N ILE A 136 -18.92 12.38 4.60
CA ILE A 136 -17.56 12.87 4.84
C ILE A 136 -17.44 13.27 6.32
N VAL A 137 -16.34 12.86 6.95
CA VAL A 137 -15.98 13.23 8.32
C VAL A 137 -14.70 14.06 8.30
N GLU A 138 -14.62 15.03 9.22
CA GLU A 138 -13.53 16.01 9.22
C GLU A 138 -12.24 15.49 9.87
N THR A 139 -12.36 14.51 10.77
CA THR A 139 -11.23 14.01 11.56
C THR A 139 -11.32 12.50 11.77
N ILE A 140 -10.15 11.91 12.02
CA ILE A 140 -10.00 10.51 12.46
C ILE A 140 -9.40 10.53 13.86
N ASN A 141 -10.03 9.80 14.78
CA ASN A 141 -9.52 9.58 16.11
C ASN A 141 -8.70 8.29 16.12
N SER A 142 -7.38 8.42 16.29
CA SER A 142 -6.46 7.29 16.35
C SER A 142 -6.20 6.88 17.80
N SER A 143 -6.29 5.58 18.07
CA SER A 143 -5.93 4.98 19.36
C SER A 143 -5.02 3.78 19.14
N GLN A 144 -3.95 3.68 19.92
CA GLN A 144 -3.14 2.46 20.04
C GLN A 144 -3.47 1.78 21.36
N ALA A 145 -3.58 0.45 21.32
CA ALA A 145 -3.85 -0.30 22.53
C ALA A 145 -2.62 -0.30 23.45
N ASN A 146 -2.82 0.09 24.71
CA ASN A 146 -1.88 -0.23 25.77
C ASN A 146 -2.07 -1.70 26.13
N LEU A 147 -1.19 -2.56 25.61
CA LEU A 147 -1.32 -4.00 25.84
C LEU A 147 -1.07 -4.34 27.31
N PRO A 148 -1.91 -5.19 27.93
CA PRO A 148 -1.66 -5.72 29.28
C PRO A 148 -0.33 -6.48 29.33
N LYS A 149 0.32 -6.52 30.50
CA LYS A 149 1.65 -7.15 30.66
C LYS A 149 1.66 -8.68 30.50
N GLU A 150 0.52 -9.36 30.65
CA GLU A 150 0.43 -10.83 30.60
C GLU A 150 -0.95 -11.26 30.07
N GLY A 151 -0.98 -12.32 29.25
CA GLY A 151 -2.21 -12.95 28.75
C GLY A 151 -2.26 -13.17 27.24
N ILE A 152 -3.33 -13.84 26.79
CA ILE A 152 -3.73 -13.94 25.38
C ILE A 152 -4.90 -12.99 25.19
N PHE A 153 -4.78 -12.08 24.22
CA PHE A 153 -5.83 -11.11 23.89
C PHE A 153 -6.06 -11.09 22.38
N ASP A 154 -7.34 -11.17 22.00
CA ASP A 154 -7.80 -10.78 20.67
C ASP A 154 -8.19 -9.30 20.73
N GLY A 155 -7.62 -8.46 19.87
CA GLY A 155 -7.89 -7.03 19.84
C GLY A 155 -7.17 -6.31 18.71
N PHE A 156 -7.30 -4.98 18.67
CA PHE A 156 -6.59 -4.14 17.70
C PHE A 156 -5.29 -3.60 18.32
N SER A 157 -4.14 -3.73 17.64
CA SER A 157 -2.91 -2.99 18.01
C SER A 157 -3.11 -1.50 17.81
N ALA A 158 -3.77 -1.16 16.72
CA ALA A 158 -4.07 0.20 16.30
C ALA A 158 -5.48 0.24 15.73
N GLN A 159 -6.23 1.26 16.12
CA GLN A 159 -7.57 1.53 15.66
C GLN A 159 -7.70 2.99 15.29
N ALA A 160 -8.44 3.27 14.22
CA ALA A 160 -8.84 4.61 13.84
C ALA A 160 -10.37 4.66 13.73
N THR A 161 -10.99 5.66 14.33
CA THR A 161 -12.45 5.82 14.39
C THR A 161 -12.89 7.18 13.86
N CYS A 162 -14.12 7.28 13.39
CA CYS A 162 -14.73 8.56 13.05
C CYS A 162 -15.22 9.29 14.33
N PRO A 163 -15.68 10.55 14.23
CA PRO A 163 -16.21 11.29 15.38
C PRO A 163 -17.44 10.64 16.03
N SER A 164 -18.18 9.79 15.30
CA SER A 164 -19.32 9.03 15.81
C SER A 164 -18.91 7.68 16.44
N GLY A 165 -17.62 7.35 16.46
CA GLY A 165 -17.11 6.11 17.07
C GLY A 165 -17.09 4.88 16.15
N HIS A 166 -17.51 5.00 14.89
CA HIS A 166 -17.42 3.90 13.92
C HIS A 166 -15.97 3.59 13.57
N ILE A 167 -15.66 2.31 13.39
CA ILE A 167 -14.30 1.84 13.09
C ILE A 167 -13.99 2.13 11.62
N LEU A 168 -13.03 3.00 11.36
CA LEU A 168 -12.52 3.29 10.02
C LEU A 168 -11.35 2.37 9.68
N TYR A 169 -10.42 2.18 10.61
CA TYR A 169 -9.28 1.29 10.47
C TYR A 169 -9.10 0.41 11.70
N GLY A 170 -8.70 -0.84 11.51
CA GLY A 170 -8.32 -1.74 12.59
C GLY A 170 -7.25 -2.74 12.15
N GLU A 171 -6.13 -2.76 12.86
CA GLU A 171 -5.11 -3.80 12.71
C GLU A 171 -5.35 -4.88 13.77
N GLU A 172 -6.03 -5.97 13.39
CA GLU A 172 -6.25 -7.11 14.27
C GLU A 172 -4.94 -7.87 14.49
N VAL A 173 -4.60 -8.09 15.75
CA VAL A 173 -3.45 -8.90 16.12
C VAL A 173 -3.81 -9.78 17.29
N ARG A 174 -3.33 -11.02 17.23
CA ARG A 174 -3.27 -11.91 18.38
C ARG A 174 -1.99 -11.66 19.14
N PHE A 175 -2.12 -11.23 20.38
CA PHE A 175 -0.98 -11.07 21.27
C PHE A 175 -0.81 -12.32 22.11
N HIS A 176 0.39 -12.92 22.05
CA HIS A 176 0.84 -13.91 23.02
C HIS A 176 1.96 -13.29 23.86
N ILE A 177 1.63 -12.81 25.05
CA ILE A 177 2.63 -12.22 25.95
C ILE A 177 3.03 -13.26 26.98
N HIS A 178 4.19 -13.87 26.77
CA HIS A 178 4.80 -14.79 27.74
C HIS A 178 5.61 -14.01 28.76
N LYS A 179 5.37 -14.30 30.05
CA LYS A 179 6.21 -13.81 31.14
C LYS A 179 7.65 -14.26 30.90
N ARG A 180 8.59 -13.31 30.86
CA ARG A 180 10.02 -13.64 30.92
C ARG A 180 10.27 -14.25 32.29
N MET A 181 10.57 -15.54 32.35
CA MET A 181 11.15 -16.12 33.56
C MET A 181 12.53 -15.48 33.72
N ASP A 182 12.69 -14.66 34.76
CA ASP A 182 14.01 -14.30 35.23
C ASP A 182 14.65 -15.57 35.79
N ILE A 183 15.38 -16.28 34.94
CA ILE A 183 16.23 -17.38 35.36
C ILE A 183 17.32 -16.74 36.21
N ASN A 184 17.23 -16.91 37.52
CA ASN A 184 18.33 -16.58 38.42
C ASN A 184 19.47 -17.56 38.13
N VAL A 185 20.42 -17.14 37.28
CA VAL A 185 21.57 -17.96 36.87
C VAL A 185 22.40 -18.43 38.09
N ALA A 186 22.27 -17.77 39.25
CA ALA A 186 22.91 -18.17 40.49
C ALA A 186 22.33 -19.45 41.14
N GLU A 187 21.13 -19.90 40.73
CA GLU A 187 20.51 -21.14 41.23
C GLU A 187 20.78 -22.36 40.34
N LEU A 188 21.30 -22.16 39.12
CA LEU A 188 21.59 -23.25 38.17
C LEU A 188 22.95 -23.93 38.38
N PHE A 189 23.77 -23.44 39.32
CA PHE A 189 25.10 -23.97 39.62
C PHE A 189 25.30 -24.38 41.09
N LYS A 190 24.24 -24.78 41.79
CA LYS A 190 24.33 -25.40 43.12
C LYS A 190 24.22 -26.92 43.05
#